data_AF-A0A920PYF9-F1
#
_entry.id   AF-A0A920PYF9-F1
#
_cell.length_a   1.000
_cell.length_b   1.000
_cell.length_c   1.000
_cell.angle_alpha   90.00
_cell.angle_beta   90.00
_cell.angle_gamma   90.00
#
_symmetry.space_group_name_H-M   'P 1'
#
loop_
_entity.id
_entity.type
_entity.pdbx_description
1 polymer ?
#
loop_
_entity_poly.entity_id
_entity_poly.type
_entity_poly.pdbx_seq_one_letter_code
_entity_poly.pdbx_strand_id
1 'polypeptide(L)'
;MTASRRLVPIVFVILAIITVGMSIVRTNAEQAATMTEAAQSFLETLTPAQRDAAMFSFNGEDRLDWHFIPRERKGVPLKTKDFWAA
;
A
#
# COMPACT_ATOMS: atom_id res chain seq x y z
N MET A 1 37.53 -34.00 -15.79
CA MET A 1 36.64 -32.96 -16.37
C MET A 1 35.13 -33.25 -16.15
N THR A 2 34.71 -33.74 -14.99
CA THR A 2 33.30 -34.13 -14.71
C THR A 2 32.59 -33.26 -13.68
N ALA A 3 33.34 -32.56 -12.82
CA ALA A 3 32.80 -31.67 -11.79
C ALA A 3 32.10 -30.43 -12.38
N SER A 4 32.67 -29.81 -13.42
CA SER A 4 32.08 -28.65 -14.10
C SER A 4 30.71 -28.96 -14.72
N ARG A 5 30.55 -30.15 -15.30
CA ARG A 5 29.29 -30.61 -15.92
C ARG A 5 28.16 -30.85 -14.90
N ARG A 6 28.49 -31.05 -13.61
CA ARG A 6 27.52 -31.21 -12.51
C ARG A 6 27.12 -29.87 -11.87
N LEU A 7 27.95 -28.84 -11.97
CA LEU A 7 27.70 -27.51 -11.40
C LEU A 7 26.82 -26.62 -12.29
N VAL A 8 26.88 -26.83 -13.61
CA VAL A 8 26.06 -26.09 -14.59
C VAL A 8 24.56 -26.06 -14.26
N PRO A 9 23.87 -27.19 -14.01
CA PRO A 9 22.44 -27.16 -13.68
C PRO A 9 22.14 -26.41 -12.37
N ILE A 10 23.03 -26.49 -11.38
CA ILE A 10 22.87 -25.77 -10.11
C ILE A 10 22.95 -24.26 -10.33
N VAL A 11 23.90 -23.80 -11.13
CA VAL A 11 24.02 -22.38 -11.51
C VAL A 11 22.78 -21.92 -12.26
N PHE A 12 22.25 -22.70 -13.20
CA PHE A 12 21.01 -22.37 -13.91
C PHE A 12 19.80 -22.28 -12.96
N VAL A 13 19.68 -23.18 -12.00
CA VAL A 13 18.59 -23.13 -11.00
C VAL A 13 18.72 -21.91 -10.10
N ILE A 14 19.92 -21.59 -9.62
CA ILE A 14 20.16 -20.39 -8.81
C ILE A 14 19.80 -19.13 -9.61
N LEU A 15 20.25 -19.03 -10.87
CA LEU A 15 19.93 -17.90 -11.74
C LEU A 15 18.41 -17.78 -11.97
N ALA A 16 17.71 -18.90 -12.18
CA ALA A 16 16.25 -18.90 -12.32
C ALA A 16 15.54 -18.44 -11.03
N ILE A 17 16.02 -18.84 -9.86
CA ILE A 17 15.47 -18.38 -8.57
C ILE A 17 15.71 -16.89 -8.39
N ILE A 18 16.90 -16.38 -8.74
CA ILE A 18 17.22 -14.96 -8.64
C ILE A 18 16.35 -14.14 -9.61
N THR A 19 16.15 -14.58 -10.85
CA THR A 19 15.31 -13.84 -11.80
C THR A 19 13.84 -13.80 -11.39
N VAL A 20 13.29 -14.93 -10.93
CA VAL A 20 11.92 -14.97 -10.40
C VAL A 20 11.82 -14.11 -9.13
N GLY A 21 12.78 -14.22 -8.21
CA GLY A 21 12.82 -13.41 -7.00
C GLY A 21 12.87 -11.91 -7.29
N MET A 22 13.72 -11.49 -8.25
CA MET A 22 13.78 -10.09 -8.70
C MET A 22 12.48 -9.62 -9.34
N SER A 23 11.81 -10.47 -10.13
CA SER A 23 10.51 -10.14 -10.71
C SER A 23 9.46 -9.88 -9.64
N ILE A 24 9.39 -10.74 -8.61
CA ILE A 24 8.44 -10.59 -7.50
C ILE A 24 8.70 -9.28 -6.73
N VAL A 25 9.97 -8.99 -6.40
CA VAL A 25 10.35 -7.76 -5.69
C VAL A 25 9.96 -6.52 -6.48
N ARG A 26 10.18 -6.52 -7.80
CA ARG A 26 9.79 -5.42 -8.69
C ARG A 26 8.29 -5.20 -8.71
N THR A 27 7.52 -6.27 -8.93
CA THR A 27 6.05 -6.17 -8.95
C THR A 27 5.49 -5.64 -7.63
N ASN A 28 6.02 -6.08 -6.48
CA ASN A 28 5.60 -5.56 -5.18
C ASN A 28 5.92 -4.07 -5.03
N ALA A 29 7.10 -3.64 -5.47
CA ALA A 29 7.50 -2.23 -5.41
C ALA A 29 6.64 -1.34 -6.32
N GLU A 30 6.31 -1.82 -7.52
CA GLU A 30 5.41 -1.12 -8.46
C GLU A 30 4.00 -0.98 -7.87
N GLN A 31 3.44 -2.05 -7.30
CA GLN A 31 2.12 -1.99 -6.63
C GLN A 31 2.11 -0.99 -5.48
N ALA A 32 3.14 -1.00 -4.62
CA ALA A 32 3.27 -0.04 -3.53
C ALA A 32 3.38 1.41 -4.04
N ALA A 33 4.09 1.64 -5.15
CA ALA A 33 4.19 2.94 -5.78
C ALA A 33 2.83 3.41 -6.32
N THR A 34 2.10 2.57 -7.04
CA THR A 34 0.75 2.90 -7.54
C THR A 34 -0.23 3.22 -6.42
N MET A 35 -0.21 2.47 -5.31
CA MET A 35 -1.05 2.77 -4.14
C MET A 35 -0.69 4.12 -3.50
N THR A 36 0.60 4.44 -3.44
CA THR A 36 1.10 5.71 -2.89
C THR A 36 0.66 6.88 -3.76
N GLU A 37 0.80 6.77 -5.08
CA GLU A 37 0.37 7.78 -6.04
C GLU A 37 -1.14 8.03 -5.95
N ALA A 38 -1.95 6.98 -5.93
CA ALA A 38 -3.40 7.11 -5.79
C ALA A 38 -3.80 7.81 -4.47
N ALA A 39 -3.13 7.48 -3.36
CA ALA A 39 -3.36 8.14 -2.08
C ALA A 39 -2.96 9.62 -2.11
N GLN A 40 -1.85 9.97 -2.76
CA GLN A 40 -1.43 11.37 -2.94
C GLN A 40 -2.43 12.15 -3.77
N SER A 41 -2.84 11.61 -4.93
CA SER A 41 -3.86 12.23 -5.79
C SER A 41 -5.19 12.45 -5.07
N PHE A 42 -5.60 11.52 -4.19
CA PHE A 42 -6.76 11.72 -3.34
C PHE A 42 -6.57 12.90 -2.38
N LEU A 43 -5.44 12.98 -1.66
CA LEU A 43 -5.17 14.08 -0.73
C LEU A 43 -5.13 15.45 -1.43
N GLU A 44 -4.70 15.51 -2.69
CA GLU A 44 -4.70 16.74 -3.50
C GLU A 44 -6.10 17.25 -3.84
N THR A 45 -7.11 16.38 -3.83
CA THR A 45 -8.51 16.76 -4.09
C THR A 45 -9.19 17.39 -2.87
N LEU A 46 -8.57 17.31 -1.70
CA LEU A 46 -9.16 17.74 -0.43
C LEU A 46 -8.86 19.20 -0.13
N THR A 47 -9.79 19.86 0.55
CA THR A 47 -9.50 21.13 1.22
C THR A 47 -8.48 20.92 2.35
N PRO A 48 -7.76 21.97 2.81
CA PRO A 48 -6.81 21.83 3.93
C PRO A 48 -7.43 21.18 5.18
N ALA A 49 -8.64 21.59 5.56
CA ALA A 49 -9.34 21.02 6.72
C ALA A 49 -9.70 19.54 6.53
N GLN A 50 -10.12 19.15 5.32
CA GLN A 50 -10.41 17.74 5.02
C GLN A 50 -9.13 16.89 4.99
N ARG A 51 -8.04 17.44 4.46
CA ARG A 51 -6.74 16.77 4.44
C ARG A 51 -6.25 16.49 5.85
N ASP A 52 -6.33 17.48 6.74
CA ASP A 52 -5.97 17.33 8.15
C ASP A 52 -6.85 16.30 8.86
N ALA A 53 -8.15 16.26 8.55
CA ALA A 53 -9.06 15.25 9.09
C ALA A 53 -8.78 13.83 8.55
N ALA A 54 -8.29 13.70 7.31
CA ALA A 54 -8.03 12.41 6.66
C ALA A 54 -6.69 11.77 7.05
N MET A 55 -5.71 12.57 7.51
CA MET A 55 -4.36 12.09 7.82
C MET A 55 -4.20 11.71 9.28
N PHE A 56 -3.70 10.49 9.53
CA PHE A 56 -3.41 9.97 10.87
C PHE A 56 -1.92 9.61 11.00
N SER A 57 -1.39 9.72 12.20
CA SER A 57 -0.02 9.24 12.49
C SER A 57 0.04 7.73 12.33
N PHE A 58 1.09 7.23 11.67
CA PHE A 58 1.27 5.79 11.44
C PHE A 58 1.35 4.98 12.75
N ASN A 59 1.95 5.58 13.79
CA ASN A 59 2.05 5.00 15.13
C ASN A 59 1.00 5.56 16.10
N GLY A 60 -0.11 6.10 15.59
CA GLY A 60 -1.20 6.63 16.40
C GLY A 60 -2.06 5.52 17.04
N GLU A 61 -2.77 5.86 18.11
CA GLU A 61 -3.68 4.96 18.82
C GLU A 61 -4.83 4.46 17.94
N ASP A 62 -5.20 5.24 16.91
CA ASP A 62 -6.24 4.91 15.93
C ASP A 62 -6.02 3.56 15.23
N ARG A 63 -4.75 3.14 15.12
CA ARG A 63 -4.40 1.84 14.51
C ARG A 63 -4.91 0.66 15.34
N LEU A 64 -5.18 0.89 16.62
CA LEU A 64 -5.67 -0.10 17.57
C LEU A 64 -7.18 0.08 17.85
N ASP A 65 -7.84 1.09 17.26
CA ASP A 65 -9.24 1.45 17.54
C ASP A 65 -10.26 0.54 16.81
N TRP A 66 -10.24 -0.75 17.10
CA TRP A 66 -11.03 -1.77 16.37
C TRP A 66 -12.34 -2.06 17.12
N HIS A 67 -13.42 -1.37 16.72
CA HIS A 67 -14.73 -1.51 17.35
C HIS A 67 -15.77 -2.07 16.38
N PHE A 68 -16.57 -3.04 16.87
CA PHE A 68 -17.66 -3.67 16.12
C PHE A 68 -19.04 -3.10 16.47
N ILE A 69 -19.09 -2.01 17.25
CA ILE A 69 -20.31 -1.26 17.58
C ILE A 69 -20.30 0.10 16.87
N PRO A 70 -21.47 0.65 16.48
CA PRO A 70 -21.53 1.97 15.84
C PRO A 70 -20.97 3.08 16.74
N ARG A 71 -20.04 3.87 16.19
CA ARG A 71 -19.50 5.09 16.80
C ARG A 71 -19.29 6.15 15.73
N GLU A 72 -19.06 7.38 16.16
CA GLU A 72 -18.61 8.44 15.28
C GLU A 72 -17.27 8.03 14.62
N ARG A 73 -17.18 8.20 13.29
CA ARG A 73 -16.02 7.81 12.50
C ARG A 73 -15.14 9.04 12.29
N LYS A 74 -13.88 8.93 12.70
CA LYS A 74 -12.84 9.93 12.38
C LYS A 74 -12.61 9.94 10.87
N GLY A 75 -12.20 11.08 10.32
CA GLY A 75 -11.93 11.24 8.89
C GLY A 75 -12.94 12.11 8.14
N VAL A 76 -12.83 12.08 6.81
CA VAL A 76 -13.74 12.80 5.90
C VAL A 76 -14.94 11.90 5.57
N PRO A 77 -16.18 12.30 5.90
CA PRO A 77 -17.36 11.50 5.59
C PRO A 77 -17.66 11.53 4.09
N LEU A 78 -17.97 10.37 3.50
CA LEU A 78 -18.38 10.26 2.09
C LEU A 78 -19.71 10.97 1.78
N LYS A 79 -20.56 11.12 2.80
CA LYS A 79 -21.85 11.81 2.71
C LYS A 79 -21.89 12.89 3.79
N THR A 80 -21.55 14.11 3.41
CA THR A 80 -21.79 15.28 4.26
C THR A 80 -23.31 15.49 4.36
N LYS A 81 -23.82 15.87 5.54
CA LYS A 81 -25.26 16.10 5.75
C LYS A 81 -25.82 17.26 4.90
N ASP A 82 -24.94 18.01 4.25
CA ASP A 82 -25.21 19.23 3.50
C ASP A 82 -25.85 18.97 2.12
N PHE A 83 -25.96 17.71 1.69
CA PHE A 83 -26.58 17.34 0.40
C PHE A 83 -28.08 17.64 0.30
N TRP A 84 -28.74 18.02 1.41
CA TRP A 84 -30.19 18.33 1.47
C TRP A 84 -30.49 19.78 1.88
N ALA A 85 -29.49 20.66 1.91
CA ALA A 85 -29.66 22.08 2.26
C ALA A 85 -29.68 23.01 1.03
N ALA A 86 -30.03 22.49 -0.15
CA ALA A 86 -30.27 23.25 -1.37
C ALA A 86 -31.72 23.07 -1.84
#